data_AF-A0A7K5SU41-F1
#
_entry.id   AF-A0A7K5SU41-F1
#
_cell.length_a   1.000
_cell.length_b   1.000
_cell.length_c   1.000
_cell.angle_alpha   90.00
_cell.angle_beta   90.00
_cell.angle_gamma   90.00
#
_symmetry.space_group_name_H-M   'P 1'
#
loop_
_entity.id
_entity.type
_entity.pdbx_description
1 polymer ?
#
loop_
_entity_poly.entity_id
_entity_poly.type
_entity_poly.pdbx_seq_one_letter_code
_entity_poly.pdbx_strand_id
1 'polypeptide(L)'
;GSSLQCYSCTSQLSNSKCQTKKTCGESDVCKTDVIRVVGLFSIISKGCDASCEPSYQDFNVGNRNISCCSSELCNANAAGSVRSSYGLAGGIAAGVLWTILNSK
;
A
#
# COMPACT_ATOMS: atom_id res chain seq x y z
N GLY A 1 11.27 -19.56 9.49
CA GLY A 1 10.25 -18.49 9.39
C GLY A 1 10.38 -17.84 8.04
N SER A 2 9.28 -17.47 7.39
CA SER A 2 9.35 -16.66 6.17
C SER A 2 9.89 -15.28 6.53
N SER A 3 10.83 -14.78 5.73
CA SER A 3 11.35 -13.42 5.87
C SER A 3 10.60 -12.50 4.91
N LEU A 4 10.01 -11.44 5.46
CA LEU A 4 9.19 -10.47 4.74
C LEU A 4 9.99 -9.82 3.61
N GLN A 5 9.48 -9.81 2.37
CA GLN A 5 10.03 -8.95 1.31
C GLN A 5 9.23 -7.66 1.16
N CYS A 6 9.95 -6.55 1.03
CA CYS A 6 9.39 -5.22 0.77
C CYS A 6 10.06 -4.59 -0.44
N TYR A 7 9.43 -3.57 -1.01
CA TYR A 7 10.13 -2.65 -1.89
C TYR A 7 11.00 -1.68 -1.10
N SER A 8 12.12 -1.29 -1.68
CA SER A 8 13.12 -0.41 -1.09
C SER A 8 13.61 0.59 -2.13
N CYS A 9 13.71 1.86 -1.76
CA CYS A 9 14.33 2.90 -2.57
C CYS A 9 14.59 4.14 -1.71
N THR A 10 15.51 4.99 -2.16
CA THR A 10 15.79 6.27 -1.53
C THR A 10 15.50 7.38 -2.52
N SER A 11 14.68 8.35 -2.09
CA SER A 11 14.46 9.63 -2.78
C SER A 11 14.10 9.52 -4.26
N GLN A 12 13.12 8.68 -4.61
CA GLN A 12 12.66 8.52 -5.99
C GLN A 12 11.46 9.43 -6.30
N LEU A 13 11.46 10.02 -7.49
CA LEU A 13 10.36 10.88 -7.96
C LEU A 13 9.16 10.11 -8.51
N SER A 14 9.30 8.80 -8.71
CA SER A 14 8.26 7.97 -9.32
C SER A 14 8.18 6.61 -8.64
N ASN A 15 6.96 6.12 -8.44
CA ASN A 15 6.72 4.82 -7.83
C ASN A 15 7.30 3.66 -8.64
N SER A 16 7.31 3.77 -9.97
CA SER A 16 7.88 2.74 -10.87
C SER A 16 9.39 2.57 -10.68
N LYS A 17 10.12 3.64 -10.39
CA LYS A 17 11.56 3.60 -10.05
C LYS A 17 11.81 3.19 -8.58
N CYS A 18 10.76 2.99 -7.80
CA CYS A 18 10.81 2.64 -6.38
C CYS A 18 10.22 1.24 -6.12
N GLN A 19 10.69 0.26 -6.89
CA GLN A 19 10.25 -1.15 -6.84
C GLN A 19 11.42 -2.15 -6.72
N THR A 20 12.55 -1.74 -6.15
CA THR A 20 13.63 -2.69 -5.85
C THR A 20 13.23 -3.58 -4.67
N LYS A 21 13.16 -4.89 -4.86
CA LYS A 21 12.81 -5.83 -3.79
C LYS A 21 13.97 -5.96 -2.79
N LYS A 22 13.64 -6.07 -1.51
CA LYS A 22 14.58 -6.28 -0.40
C LYS A 22 13.95 -7.21 0.63
N THR A 23 14.76 -8.13 1.15
CA THR A 23 14.43 -8.99 2.28
C THR A 23 14.62 -8.22 3.59
N CYS A 24 13.63 -8.26 4.48
CA CYS A 24 13.62 -7.54 5.76
C CYS A 24 14.01 -8.43 6.95
N GLY A 25 14.35 -7.81 8.08
CA GLY A 25 14.58 -8.51 9.35
C GLY A 25 13.32 -9.16 9.91
N GLU A 26 13.46 -9.99 10.94
CA GLU A 26 12.34 -10.75 11.52
C GLU A 26 11.24 -9.87 12.14
N SER A 27 11.61 -8.72 12.70
CA SER A 27 10.68 -7.76 13.33
C SER A 27 10.36 -6.55 12.46
N ASP A 28 10.87 -6.50 11.23
CA ASP A 28 10.67 -5.37 10.34
C ASP A 28 9.29 -5.42 9.66
N VAL A 29 8.74 -4.25 9.36
CA VAL A 29 7.59 -4.10 8.46
C VAL A 29 7.94 -3.24 7.25
N CYS A 30 7.17 -3.33 6.17
CA CYS A 30 7.36 -2.49 5.01
C CYS A 30 6.93 -1.05 5.32
N LYS A 31 7.83 -0.10 5.06
CA LYS A 31 7.61 1.34 5.20
C LYS A 31 7.54 2.01 3.84
N THR A 32 6.67 3.00 3.73
CA THR A 32 6.66 3.99 2.65
C THR A 32 6.57 5.38 3.26
N ASP A 33 7.46 6.27 2.86
CA ASP A 33 7.50 7.67 3.25
C ASP A 33 7.40 8.51 1.97
N VAL A 34 6.34 9.32 1.88
CA VAL A 34 6.08 10.19 0.74
C VAL A 34 6.03 11.62 1.22
N ILE A 35 6.95 12.44 0.72
CA ILE A 35 6.98 13.88 0.96
C ILE A 35 6.56 14.56 -0.34
N ARG A 36 5.51 15.39 -0.30
CA ARG A 36 5.06 16.18 -1.45
C ARG A 36 5.27 17.65 -1.15
N VAL A 37 5.88 18.35 -2.09
CA VAL A 37 6.01 19.81 -2.06
C VAL A 37 4.98 20.38 -3.02
N VAL A 38 4.12 21.28 -2.54
CA VAL A 38 3.03 21.86 -3.35
C VAL A 38 3.62 22.54 -4.59
N GLY A 39 3.12 22.16 -5.77
CA GLY A 39 3.52 22.76 -7.05
C GLY A 39 4.91 22.37 -7.58
N LEU A 40 5.67 21.50 -6.90
CA LEU A 40 7.03 21.14 -7.30
C LEU A 40 7.19 19.64 -7.62
N PHE A 41 7.34 18.79 -6.60
CA PHE A 41 7.65 17.38 -6.77
C PHE A 41 7.22 16.55 -5.55
N SER A 42 7.10 15.24 -5.77
CA SER A 42 6.94 14.26 -4.69
C SER A 42 8.17 13.36 -4.60
N ILE A 43 8.68 13.17 -3.41
CA ILE A 43 9.80 12.28 -3.09
C ILE A 43 9.24 11.05 -2.37
N ILE A 44 9.60 9.86 -2.87
CA ILE A 44 9.19 8.57 -2.33
C ILE A 44 10.43 7.85 -1.80
N SER A 45 10.35 7.37 -0.57
CA SER A 45 11.31 6.45 0.04
C SER A 45 10.57 5.23 0.57
N LYS A 46 11.14 4.05 0.36
CA LYS A 46 10.58 2.77 0.83
C LYS A 46 11.66 1.92 1.47
N GLY A 47 11.27 1.04 2.39
CA GLY A 47 12.21 0.12 3.00
C GLY A 47 11.56 -0.78 4.06
N CYS A 48 12.43 -1.34 4.90
CA CYS A 48 12.09 -2.14 6.07
C CYS A 48 12.35 -1.29 7.32
N ASP A 49 11.43 -1.31 8.28
CA ASP A 49 11.57 -0.54 9.52
C ASP A 49 10.77 -1.22 10.65
N ALA A 50 11.44 -1.69 11.70
CA ALA A 50 10.81 -2.33 12.86
C ALA A 50 10.02 -1.36 13.75
N SER A 51 10.28 -0.06 13.66
CA SER A 51 9.60 1.00 14.43
C SER A 51 8.74 1.89 13.53
N CYS A 52 8.26 1.35 12.41
CA CYS A 52 7.39 2.07 11.49
C CYS A 52 6.06 2.43 12.17
N GLU A 53 5.80 3.74 12.29
CA GLU A 53 4.52 4.27 12.78
C GLU A 53 3.82 5.06 11.64
N PRO A 54 2.58 4.71 11.25
CA PRO A 54 1.83 5.47 10.27
C PRO A 54 1.58 6.91 10.74
N SER A 55 1.83 7.88 9.87
CA SER A 55 1.67 9.30 10.22
C SER A 55 1.38 10.14 8.99
N TYR A 56 0.49 11.12 9.14
CA TYR A 56 0.23 12.13 8.14
C TYR A 56 0.50 13.51 8.73
N GLN A 57 1.30 14.31 8.05
CA GLN A 57 1.60 15.68 8.43
C GLN A 57 1.34 16.60 7.24
N ASP A 58 0.54 17.62 7.46
CA ASP A 58 0.25 18.66 6.48
C ASP A 58 1.01 19.94 6.88
N PHE A 59 1.68 20.54 5.91
CA PHE A 59 2.44 21.77 6.05
C PHE A 59 1.92 22.76 5.02
N ASN A 60 2.01 24.07 5.30
CA ASN A 60 1.59 25.10 4.34
C ASN A 60 2.25 24.96 2.94
N VAL A 61 3.42 24.32 2.88
CA VAL A 61 4.24 24.15 1.67
C VAL A 61 4.26 22.72 1.12
N GLY A 62 3.52 21.78 1.72
CA GLY A 62 3.61 20.37 1.36
C GLY A 62 2.98 19.42 2.38
N ASN A 63 3.05 18.13 2.14
CA ASN A 63 2.64 17.14 3.12
C ASN A 63 3.63 15.96 3.17
N ARG A 64 3.59 15.23 4.27
CA ARG A 64 4.33 13.99 4.47
C ARG A 64 3.38 12.89 4.89
N ASN A 65 3.48 11.74 4.26
CA ASN A 65 2.65 10.57 4.53
C ASN A 65 3.54 9.34 4.72
N ILE A 66 3.49 8.77 5.92
CA ILE A 66 4.18 7.54 6.31
C ILE A 66 3.12 6.44 6.41
N SER A 67 3.33 5.33 5.71
CA SER A 67 2.47 4.14 5.78
C SER A 67 3.30 2.88 6.05
N CYS A 68 2.75 2.00 6.89
CA CYS A 68 3.38 0.76 7.34
C CYS A 68 2.49 -0.45 7.00
N CYS A 69 3.07 -1.58 6.58
CA CYS A 69 2.33 -2.81 6.30
C CYS A 69 3.23 -4.06 6.43
N SER A 70 2.63 -5.22 6.73
CA SER A 70 3.37 -6.43 7.14
C SER A 70 3.15 -7.64 6.21
N SER A 71 2.79 -7.40 4.95
CA SER A 71 2.59 -8.45 3.94
C SER A 71 3.60 -8.34 2.81
N GLU A 72 3.90 -9.46 2.14
CA GLU A 72 4.86 -9.50 1.03
C GLU A 72 4.58 -8.40 -0.01
N LEU A 73 5.57 -7.55 -0.28
CA LEU A 73 5.55 -6.47 -1.26
C LEU A 73 4.35 -5.50 -1.09
N CYS A 74 3.78 -5.39 0.12
CA CYS A 74 2.59 -4.60 0.37
C CYS A 74 2.78 -3.09 0.11
N ASN A 75 4.02 -2.60 0.18
CA ASN A 75 4.38 -1.23 -0.15
C ASN A 75 4.55 -0.98 -1.66
N ALA A 76 3.80 -1.70 -2.51
CA ALA A 76 3.85 -1.55 -3.97
C ALA A 76 3.47 -0.14 -4.43
N ASN A 77 2.49 0.48 -3.77
CA ASN A 77 2.03 1.81 -4.12
C ASN A 77 2.65 2.89 -3.22
N ALA A 78 2.77 4.11 -3.74
CA ALA A 78 3.14 5.26 -2.94
C ALA A 78 2.02 5.56 -1.91
N ALA A 79 2.41 5.91 -0.68
CA ALA A 79 1.51 6.31 0.40
C ALA A 79 0.62 7.47 -0.11
N GLY A 80 -0.65 7.19 -0.38
CA GLY A 80 -1.58 8.13 -1.03
C GLY A 80 -2.44 7.52 -2.13
N SER A 81 -2.26 6.24 -2.48
CA SER A 81 -3.30 5.49 -3.18
C SER A 81 -4.06 4.65 -2.16
N VAL A 82 -5.12 5.24 -1.59
CA VAL A 82 -6.27 4.45 -1.16
C VAL A 82 -6.86 3.79 -2.41
N ARG A 83 -6.21 2.73 -2.88
CA ARG A 83 -6.90 1.76 -3.71
C ARG A 83 -7.58 0.86 -2.70
N SER A 84 -8.85 1.18 -2.41
CA SER A 84 -9.77 0.25 -1.75
C SER A 84 -9.51 -1.12 -2.34
N SER A 85 -8.92 -2.00 -1.55
CA SER A 85 -8.93 -3.42 -1.87
C SER A 85 -10.39 -3.82 -1.71
N TYR A 86 -11.16 -3.66 -2.79
CA TYR A 86 -12.35 -4.46 -3.00
C TYR A 86 -11.82 -5.88 -3.06
N GLY A 87 -11.72 -6.52 -1.89
CA GLY A 87 -11.59 -7.95 -1.80
C GLY A 87 -12.75 -8.50 -2.61
N LEU A 88 -12.43 -9.08 -3.77
CA LEU A 88 -13.33 -9.97 -4.48
C LEU A 88 -13.54 -11.16 -3.56
N ALA A 89 -14.49 -11.01 -2.62
CA ALA A 89 -15.14 -12.13 -1.99
C ALA A 89 -15.93 -12.83 -3.10
N GLY A 90 -15.28 -13.80 -3.73
CA GLY A 90 -15.92 -14.73 -4.64
C GLY A 90 -17.02 -15.47 -3.88
N GLY A 91 -18.25 -15.34 -4.36
CA GLY A 91 -19.40 -16.07 -3.89
C GLY A 91 -20.51 -15.97 -4.93
N ILE A 92 -20.57 -16.95 -5.83
CA ILE A 92 -21.63 -17.07 -6.82
C ILE A 92 -22.93 -17.38 -6.06
N ALA A 93 -23.81 -16.39 -5.90
CA ALA A 93 -25.20 -16.63 -5.53
C ALA A 93 -26.01 -16.96 -6.81
N ALA A 94 -25.73 -18.12 -7.41
CA ALA A 94 -26.62 -18.70 -8.41
C ALA A 94 -27.76 -19.39 -7.67
N GLY A 95 -28.90 -18.73 -7.51
CA GLY A 95 -30.04 -19.39 -6.89
C GLY A 95 -31.21 -18.52 -6.46
N VAL A 96 -31.71 -17.59 -7.29
CA VAL A 96 -33.06 -17.01 -7.03
C VAL A 96 -33.89 -16.78 -8.31
N LEU A 97 -33.53 -17.35 -9.46
CA LEU A 97 -34.34 -17.23 -10.68
C LEU A 97 -35.42 -18.33 -10.81
N TRP A 98 -35.48 -19.29 -9.89
CA TRP A 98 -36.41 -20.43 -9.97
C TRP A 98 -37.78 -20.20 -9.32
N THR A 99 -37.98 -19.12 -8.56
CA THR A 99 -39.25 -18.91 -7.84
C THR A 99 -40.33 -18.21 -8.66
N ILE A 100 -40.01 -17.64 -9.83
CA ILE A 100 -41.00 -16.93 -10.67
C ILE A 100 -41.69 -17.85 -11.69
N LEU A 101 -41.22 -19.10 -11.86
CA LEU A 101 -41.75 -20.01 -12.89
C LEU A 101 -42.70 -21.11 -12.37
N ASN A 102 -43.20 -21.03 -11.14
CA ASN A 102 -44.12 -22.09 -10.66
C ASN A 102 -45.26 -21.67 -9.71
N SER A 103 -45.62 -20.39 -9.66
CA SER A 103 -46.94 -19.99 -9.14
C SER A 103 -47.91 -19.80 -10.31
N LYS A 104 -48.39 -20.95 -10.80
CA LYS A 104 -49.78 -21.28 -11.15
C LYS A 104 -50.69 -20.16 -11.67
#